data_AF-J9RLF1-F1
#
_entry.id   AF-J9RLF1-F1
#
_cell.length_a   1.000
_cell.length_b   1.000
_cell.length_c   1.000
_cell.angle_alpha   90.00
_cell.angle_beta   90.00
_cell.angle_gamma   90.00
#
_symmetry.space_group_name_H-M   'P 1'
#
loop_
_entity.id
_entity.type
_entity.pdbx_description
1 polymer ?
#
loop_
_entity_poly.entity_id
_entity_poly.type
_entity_poly.pdbx_seq_one_letter_code
_entity_poly.pdbx_strand_id
1 'polypeptide(L)' 'MFFLFGYGRRQKHLGAGQTRACPRCHNTTQWARMREYSQFSVFFIPIARWNRRNFEACGICGAALAV' A
#
# COMPACT_ATOMS: atom_id res chain seq x y z
N MET A 1 1.84 -30.95 3.97
CA MET A 1 2.49 -30.17 5.04
C MET A 1 1.61 -28.95 5.33
N PHE A 2 1.06 -28.81 6.53
CA PHE A 2 0.19 -27.66 6.88
C PHE A 2 1.06 -26.54 7.45
N PHE A 3 1.03 -25.37 6.82
CA PHE A 3 1.63 -24.15 7.38
C PHE A 3 0.61 -23.49 8.29
N LEU A 4 0.87 -23.52 9.60
CA LEU A 4 -0.02 -22.95 10.62
C LEU A 4 0.20 -21.44 10.80
N PHE A 5 1.20 -20.86 10.12
CA PHE A 5 1.55 -19.45 10.20
C PHE A 5 1.86 -18.89 8.81
N GLY A 6 1.60 -17.59 8.66
CA GLY A 6 1.87 -16.82 7.46
C GLY A 6 2.39 -15.45 7.85
N TYR A 7 3.46 -15.03 7.19
CA TYR A 7 4.02 -13.68 7.29
C TYR A 7 4.03 -13.05 5.91
N GLY A 8 3.58 -11.80 5.81
CA GLY A 8 3.58 -11.10 4.53
C GLY A 8 3.33 -9.61 4.66
N ARG A 9 3.62 -8.89 3.58
CA ARG A 9 3.25 -7.48 3.44
C ARG A 9 1.89 -7.40 2.77
N ARG A 10 0.98 -6.65 3.38
CA ARG A 10 -0.35 -6.36 2.85
C ARG A 10 -0.41 -4.91 2.44
N GLN A 11 -1.04 -4.63 1.30
CA GLN A 11 -1.36 -3.28 0.87
C GLN A 11 -2.86 -3.04 1.06
N LYS A 12 -3.20 -1.86 1.56
CA LYS A 12 -4.58 -1.38 1.71
C LYS A 12 -4.72 -0.08 0.93
N HIS A 13 -5.68 -0.06 0.01
CA HIS A 13 -6.08 1.17 -0.64
C HIS A 13 -6.85 2.03 0.37
N LEU A 14 -6.35 3.24 0.63
CA LEU A 14 -6.96 4.21 1.55
C LEU A 14 -7.93 5.17 0.82
N GLY A 15 -8.02 5.05 -0.51
CA GLY A 15 -8.88 5.87 -1.35
C GLY A 15 -8.09 6.87 -2.18
N ALA A 16 -8.81 7.82 -2.75
CA ALA A 16 -8.22 8.84 -3.59
C ALA A 16 -7.64 9.98 -2.72
N GLY A 17 -6.39 10.32 -2.98
CA GLY A 17 -5.63 11.39 -2.33
C GLY A 17 -5.72 12.69 -3.12
N GLN A 18 -4.67 13.51 -2.99
CA GLN A 18 -4.60 14.82 -3.61
C GLN A 18 -4.36 14.72 -5.13
N THR A 19 -4.90 15.69 -5.86
CA THR A 19 -4.62 15.87 -7.28
C THR A 19 -3.35 16.69 -7.43
N ARG A 20 -2.28 16.09 -7.98
CA ARG A 20 -1.00 16.77 -8.21
C ARG A 20 -0.39 16.34 -9.53
N ALA A 21 0.40 17.22 -10.12
CA ALA A 21 1.20 16.91 -11.30
C ALA A 21 2.23 15.82 -10.99
N CYS A 22 2.30 14.80 -11.82
CA CYS A 22 3.25 13.71 -11.62
C CYS A 22 4.66 14.08 -12.08
N PRO A 23 5.71 13.93 -11.25
CA PRO A 23 7.08 14.24 -11.68
C PRO A 23 7.61 13.24 -12.72
N ARG A 24 6.94 12.09 -12.95
CA ARG A 24 7.34 11.12 -13.97
C ARG A 24 6.62 11.29 -15.30
N CYS A 25 5.29 11.42 -15.29
CA CYS A 25 4.49 11.50 -16.52
C CYS A 25 3.96 12.91 -16.83
N HIS A 26 4.31 13.91 -16.01
CA HIS A 26 3.93 15.32 -16.14
C HIS A 26 2.43 15.60 -16.31
N ASN A 27 1.58 14.63 -16.02
CA ASN A 27 0.14 14.77 -16.06
C ASN A 27 -0.40 15.10 -14.66
N THR A 28 -1.42 15.95 -14.62
CA THR A 28 -2.17 16.26 -13.39
C THR A 28 -3.24 15.19 -13.21
N THR A 29 -3.09 14.39 -12.15
CA THR A 29 -4.03 13.30 -11.87
C THR A 29 -4.25 13.18 -10.37
N GLN A 30 -5.33 12.52 -9.99
CA GLN A 30 -5.62 12.20 -8.59
C GLN A 30 -4.75 11.03 -8.15
N TRP A 31 -3.99 11.22 -7.09
CA TRP A 31 -3.09 10.18 -6.60
C TRP A 31 -3.82 9.22 -5.68
N ALA A 32 -3.67 7.93 -5.90
CA ALA A 32 -4.22 6.88 -5.05
C ALA A 32 -3.41 6.78 -3.75
N ARG A 33 -4.05 6.97 -2.59
CA ARG A 33 -3.39 6.77 -1.30
C ARG A 33 -3.43 5.29 -0.93
N MET A 34 -2.28 4.72 -0.65
CA MET A 34 -2.10 3.33 -0.30
C MET A 34 -1.29 3.20 0.98
N ARG A 35 -1.55 2.12 1.71
CA ARG A 35 -0.85 1.81 2.95
C ARG A 35 -0.38 0.37 2.93
N GLU A 36 0.92 0.19 3.04
CA GLU A 36 1.53 -1.11 3.24
C GLU A 36 1.72 -1.37 4.74
N TYR A 37 1.48 -2.60 5.18
CA TYR A 37 1.80 -3.04 6.53
C TYR A 37 2.24 -4.49 6.51
N SER A 38 3.15 -4.84 7.39
CA SER A 38 3.53 -6.24 7.62
C SER A 38 2.50 -6.89 8.52
N GLN A 39 2.04 -8.07 8.16
CA GLN A 39 1.03 -8.84 8.89
C GLN A 39 1.58 -10.24 9.17
N PHE A 40 1.44 -10.65 10.42
CA PHE A 40 1.63 -12.04 10.84
C PHE A 40 0.27 -12.64 11.18
N SER A 41 0.00 -13.82 10.62
CA SER A 41 -1.23 -14.57 10.84
C SER A 41 -0.91 -16.01 11.24
N VAL A 42 -1.69 -16.54 12.17
CA VAL A 42 -1.62 -17.93 12.63
C VAL A 42 -3.01 -18.54 12.45
N PHE A 43 -3.10 -19.71 11.81
CA PHE A 43 -4.38 -20.30 11.34
C PHE A 43 -5.26 -19.28 10.57
N PHE A 44 -4.66 -18.47 9.69
CA PHE A 44 -5.33 -17.38 8.96
C PHE A 44 -5.87 -16.22 9.81
N ILE A 45 -5.75 -16.28 11.14
CA ILE A 45 -6.13 -15.20 12.06
C ILE A 45 -4.96 -14.21 12.18
N PRO A 46 -5.14 -12.93 11.82
CA PRO A 46 -4.09 -11.91 11.96
C PRO A 46 -3.84 -11.57 13.43
N ILE A 47 -2.68 -11.94 13.97
CA ILE A 47 -2.33 -11.68 15.38
C ILE A 47 -1.45 -10.44 15.58
N ALA A 48 -0.64 -10.07 14.59
CA ALA A 48 0.21 -8.89 14.68
C ALA A 48 0.29 -8.13 13.36
N ARG A 49 0.28 -6.79 13.43
CA ARG A 49 0.43 -5.89 12.28
C ARG A 49 1.38 -4.74 12.63
N TRP A 50 2.47 -4.58 11.87
CA TRP A 50 3.50 -3.56 12.12
C TRP A 50 4.07 -2.96 10.83
N ASN A 51 5.05 -2.05 10.94
CA ASN A 51 5.74 -1.39 9.82
C ASN A 51 4.77 -0.75 8.82
N ARG A 52 3.86 0.10 9.32
CA ARG A 52 2.84 0.75 8.51
C ARG A 52 3.49 1.87 7.70
N ARG A 53 3.52 1.74 6.37
CA ARG A 53 4.07 2.72 5.43
C ARG A 53 2.95 3.29 4.57
N ASN A 54 2.82 4.61 4.53
CA ASN A 54 1.87 5.28 3.66
C ASN A 54 2.61 5.72 2.39
N PHE A 55 1.97 5.57 1.25
CA PHE A 55 2.48 6.03 -0.02
C PHE A 55 1.33 6.46 -0.92
N GLU A 56 1.62 7.33 -1.86
CA GLU A 56 0.67 7.78 -2.87
C GLU A 56 1.17 7.28 -4.23
N ALA A 57 0.28 6.61 -4.97
CA ALA A 57 0.55 6.08 -6.28
C ALA A 57 -0.17 6.90 -7.37
N CYS A 58 0.53 7.21 -8.45
CA CYS A 58 -0.04 7.86 -9.61
C CYS A 58 -0.96 6.89 -10.37
N GLY A 59 -2.20 7.30 -10.65
CA GLY A 59 -3.18 6.47 -11.36
C GLY A 59 -2.87 6.24 -12.85
N ILE A 60 -1.94 7.01 -13.43
CA ILE A 60 -1.60 6.92 -14.86
C ILE A 60 -0.35 6.06 -15.07
N CYS A 61 0.77 6.43 -14.45
CA CYS A 61 2.06 5.76 -14.66
C CYS A 61 2.47 4.80 -13.53
N GLY A 62 1.66 4.67 -12.49
CA GLY A 62 1.98 3.79 -11.35
C GLY A 62 3.13 4.28 -10.46
N ALA A 63 3.61 5.52 -10.63
CA ALA A 63 4.66 6.08 -9.79
C ALA A 63 4.21 6.13 -8.32
N ALA A 64 4.88 5.39 -7.44
CA ALA A 64 4.64 5.42 -6.00
C ALA A 64 5.65 6.36 -5.31
N LEU A 65 5.14 7.29 -4.51
CA LEU A 65 5.94 8.20 -3.67
C LEU A 65 5.55 7.98 -2.21
N ALA A 66 6.53 7.84 -1.32
CA ALA A 66 6.29 7.79 0.12
C ALA A 66 5.77 9.15 0.62
N VAL A 67 4.84 9.11 1.58
CA VAL A 67 4.25 10.28 2.23
C VAL A 67 4.46 10.22 3.73
#